data_AF-A0A953JSR5-F1
#
_entry.id   AF-A0A953JSR5-F1
#
_cell.length_a   1.000
_cell.length_b   1.000
_cell.length_c   1.000
_cell.angle_alpha   90.00
_cell.angle_beta   90.00
_cell.angle_gamma   90.00
#
_symmetry.space_group_name_H-M   'P 1'
#
loop_
_entity.id
_entity.type
_entity.pdbx_description
1 polymer ?
#
loop_
_entity_poly.entity_id
_entity_poly.type
_entity_poly.pdbx_seq_one_letter_code
_entity_poly.pdbx_strand_id
1 'polypeptide(L)'
;VTTDIIIGFPGETEADFESTLAVAAEVGYDSAYTFVYSPRPGTEAAELTDRFVEHSVTVERMNRLRAVIERSSVRRNEARIGRVEEVMVEGPSKKNPDVLTGRTRQNKLCHFASAEPIRRGSYAAVEVTGAGLSHLTGELREVTHVAQHKRRIPVAAG
;
A
#
# COMPACT_ATOMS: atom_id res chain seq x y z
N VAL A 1 3.70 3.65 7.94
CA VAL A 1 5.04 3.86 7.38
C VAL A 1 5.22 2.89 6.23
N THR A 2 5.60 3.40 5.07
CA THR A 2 5.85 2.63 3.85
C THR A 2 7.23 2.97 3.32
N THR A 3 7.83 2.08 2.53
CA THR A 3 9.18 2.28 1.98
C THR A 3 9.36 1.61 0.62
N ASP A 4 10.44 1.93 -0.06
CA ASP A 4 10.93 1.23 -1.25
C ASP A 4 12.24 0.52 -0.89
N ILE A 5 12.44 -0.70 -1.40
CA ILE A 5 13.63 -1.51 -1.12
C ILE A 5 14.15 -2.09 -2.43
N ILE A 6 15.45 -1.93 -2.69
CA ILE A 6 16.15 -2.55 -3.82
C ILE A 6 16.90 -3.78 -3.28
N ILE A 7 16.77 -4.89 -3.99
CA ILE A 7 17.38 -6.19 -3.66
C ILE A 7 18.42 -6.53 -4.72
N GLY A 8 19.53 -7.13 -4.31
CA GLY A 8 20.59 -7.54 -5.23
C GLY A 8 21.41 -6.37 -5.74
N PHE A 9 21.57 -5.32 -4.93
CA PHE A 9 22.52 -4.26 -5.24
C PHE A 9 23.92 -4.88 -5.48
N PRO A 10 24.73 -4.35 -6.41
CA PRO A 10 26.04 -4.94 -6.72
C PRO A 10 26.90 -5.14 -5.46
N GLY A 11 27.24 -6.39 -5.18
CA GLY A 11 28.02 -6.81 -4.03
C GLY A 11 27.21 -7.18 -2.77
N GLU A 12 25.88 -7.16 -2.82
CA GLU A 12 25.01 -7.54 -1.69
C GLU A 12 25.22 -9.01 -1.28
N THR A 13 25.75 -9.21 -0.08
CA THR A 13 25.97 -10.54 0.49
C THR A 13 24.71 -11.08 1.19
N GLU A 14 24.72 -12.36 1.55
CA GLU A 14 23.62 -12.94 2.31
C GLU A 14 23.48 -12.31 3.70
N ALA A 15 24.60 -11.95 4.34
CA ALA A 15 24.58 -11.28 5.64
C ALA A 15 23.96 -9.87 5.57
N ASP A 16 24.21 -9.13 4.48
CA ASP A 16 23.59 -7.83 4.23
C ASP A 16 22.07 -7.97 4.01
N PHE A 17 21.67 -9.00 3.26
CA PHE A 17 20.26 -9.28 3.02
C PHE A 17 19.52 -9.72 4.30
N GLU A 18 20.11 -10.59 5.12
CA GLU A 18 19.55 -10.97 6.43
C GLU A 18 19.40 -9.76 7.36
N SER A 19 20.39 -8.84 7.34
CA SER A 19 20.29 -7.58 8.07
C SER A 19 19.11 -6.72 7.57
N THR A 20 18.88 -6.71 6.26
CA THR A 20 17.72 -6.03 5.65
C THR A 20 16.40 -6.66 6.10
N LEU A 21 16.32 -8.00 6.17
CA LEU A 21 15.14 -8.70 6.70
C LEU A 21 14.88 -8.36 8.16
N ALA A 22 15.93 -8.30 8.98
CA ALA A 22 15.83 -7.94 10.39
C ALA A 22 15.26 -6.54 10.58
N VAL A 23 15.78 -5.55 9.84
CA VAL A 23 15.27 -4.17 9.86
C VAL A 23 13.80 -4.11 9.40
N ALA A 24 13.45 -4.81 8.31
CA ALA A 24 12.08 -4.85 7.82
C ALA A 24 11.10 -5.44 8.84
N ALA A 25 11.52 -6.49 9.56
CA ALA A 25 10.74 -7.12 10.61
C ALA A 25 10.58 -6.24 11.85
N GLU A 26 11.66 -5.60 12.29
CA GLU A 26 11.69 -4.72 13.47
C GLU A 26 10.82 -3.48 13.27
N VAL A 27 10.98 -2.78 12.13
CA VAL A 27 10.18 -1.60 11.82
C VAL A 27 8.70 -1.97 11.63
N GLY A 28 8.43 -3.13 11.04
CA GLY A 28 7.08 -3.58 10.75
C GLY A 28 6.36 -2.61 9.81
N TYR A 29 6.84 -2.50 8.57
CA TYR A 29 6.24 -1.61 7.57
C TYR A 29 4.77 -1.95 7.28
N ASP A 30 3.97 -0.92 6.97
CA ASP A 30 2.59 -1.09 6.48
C ASP A 30 2.56 -1.69 5.07
N SER A 31 3.55 -1.35 4.25
CA SER A 31 3.80 -1.91 2.92
C SER A 31 5.19 -1.50 2.46
N ALA A 32 5.77 -2.25 1.52
CA ALA A 32 6.97 -1.85 0.82
C ALA A 32 6.88 -2.21 -0.66
N TYR A 33 7.40 -1.36 -1.54
CA TYR A 33 7.68 -1.73 -2.91
C TYR A 33 9.09 -2.32 -2.99
N THR A 34 9.20 -3.51 -3.57
CA THR A 34 10.46 -4.24 -3.67
C THR A 34 10.87 -4.37 -5.13
N PHE A 35 12.11 -4.00 -5.44
CA PHE A 35 12.67 -4.04 -6.79
C PHE A 35 13.94 -4.89 -6.83
N VAL A 36 14.15 -5.62 -7.92
CA VAL A 36 15.49 -6.16 -8.22
C VAL A 36 16.33 -5.01 -8.76
N TYR A 37 17.59 -4.93 -8.36
CA TYR A 37 18.54 -3.98 -8.93
C TYR A 37 18.57 -4.07 -10.45
N SER A 38 18.51 -2.91 -11.10
CA SER A 38 18.62 -2.79 -12.55
C SER A 38 19.64 -1.68 -12.84
N PRO A 39 20.73 -2.00 -13.58
CA PRO A 39 21.78 -1.02 -13.84
C PRO A 39 21.21 0.15 -14.64
N ARG A 40 21.60 1.36 -14.25
CA ARG A 40 21.22 2.60 -14.93
C ARG A 40 22.49 3.22 -15.53
N PRO A 41 22.54 3.44 -16.86
CA PRO A 41 23.72 4.04 -17.48
C PRO A 41 24.16 5.33 -16.79
N GLY A 42 25.46 5.46 -16.52
CA GLY A 42 26.05 6.63 -15.87
C GLY A 42 26.08 6.60 -14.33
N THR A 43 25.69 5.49 -13.68
CA THR A 43 25.88 5.32 -12.23
C THR A 43 27.11 4.46 -11.93
N GLU A 44 27.81 4.76 -10.83
CA GLU A 44 28.94 3.94 -10.36
C GLU A 44 28.54 2.47 -10.16
N ALA A 45 27.33 2.24 -9.65
CA ALA A 45 26.80 0.90 -9.46
C ALA A 45 26.62 0.13 -10.78
N ALA A 46 26.43 0.80 -11.92
CA ALA A 46 26.34 0.14 -13.21
C ALA A 46 27.69 -0.40 -13.69
N GLU A 47 28.81 0.13 -13.17
CA GLU A 47 30.17 -0.29 -13.53
C GLU A 47 30.65 -1.51 -12.72
N LEU A 48 30.00 -1.82 -11.59
CA LEU A 48 30.29 -2.95 -10.69
C LEU A 48 29.81 -4.30 -11.23
N THR A 49 29.99 -4.54 -12.53
CA THR A 49 29.41 -5.67 -13.27
C THR A 49 29.87 -7.04 -12.76
N ASP A 50 31.10 -7.13 -12.26
CA ASP A 50 31.68 -8.32 -11.62
C ASP A 50 31.05 -8.66 -10.26
N ARG A 51 30.32 -7.72 -9.67
CA ARG A 51 29.65 -7.85 -8.37
C ARG A 51 28.14 -7.98 -8.48
N PHE A 52 27.59 -8.11 -9.68
CA PHE A 52 26.15 -8.26 -9.85
C PHE A 52 25.68 -9.57 -9.19
N VAL A 53 24.55 -9.48 -8.48
CA VAL A 53 23.94 -10.63 -7.84
C VAL A 53 23.15 -11.41 -8.89
N GLU A 54 23.35 -12.72 -8.91
CA GLU A 54 22.63 -13.64 -9.82
C GLU A 54 21.12 -13.47 -9.71
N HIS A 55 20.44 -13.49 -10.86
CA HIS A 55 19.01 -13.21 -10.90
C HIS A 55 18.19 -14.17 -10.03
N SER A 56 18.53 -15.46 -10.05
CA SER A 56 17.89 -16.48 -9.22
C SER A 56 17.97 -16.17 -7.72
N VAL A 57 19.11 -15.67 -7.25
CA VAL A 57 19.31 -15.23 -5.85
C VAL A 57 18.45 -14.01 -5.55
N THR A 58 18.39 -13.01 -6.44
CA THR A 58 17.55 -11.82 -6.22
C THR A 58 16.05 -12.16 -6.14
N VAL A 59 15.59 -13.13 -6.91
CA VAL A 59 14.19 -13.61 -6.89
C VAL A 59 13.89 -14.34 -5.58
N GLU A 60 14.79 -15.20 -5.12
CA GLU A 60 14.67 -15.90 -3.83
C GLU A 60 14.59 -14.90 -2.66
N ARG A 61 15.50 -13.94 -2.62
CA ARG A 61 15.53 -12.86 -1.63
C ARG A 61 14.26 -12.01 -1.67
N MET A 62 13.78 -11.65 -2.86
CA MET A 62 12.53 -10.92 -3.00
C MET A 62 11.34 -11.63 -2.36
N ASN A 63 11.23 -12.95 -2.55
CA ASN A 63 10.14 -13.72 -1.94
C ASN A 63 10.24 -13.76 -0.41
N ARG A 64 11.46 -13.89 0.15
CA ARG A 64 11.67 -13.84 1.61
C ARG A 64 11.31 -12.49 2.20
N LEU A 65 11.80 -11.41 1.60
CA LEU A 65 11.49 -10.05 2.07
C LEU A 65 10.00 -9.76 1.96
N ARG A 66 9.37 -10.14 0.84
CA ARG A 66 7.93 -10.01 0.64
C ARG A 66 7.15 -10.70 1.76
N ALA A 67 7.51 -11.92 2.13
CA ALA A 67 6.84 -12.64 3.20
C ALA A 67 6.96 -11.91 4.56
N VAL A 68 8.10 -11.29 4.87
CA VAL A 68 8.27 -10.47 6.09
C VAL A 68 7.36 -9.24 6.08
N ILE A 69 7.31 -8.53 4.95
CA ILE A 69 6.47 -7.33 4.78
C ILE A 69 5.00 -7.69 4.87
N GLU A 70 4.55 -8.74 4.16
CA GLU A 70 3.14 -9.15 4.16
C GLU A 70 2.64 -9.54 5.56
N ARG A 71 3.45 -10.25 6.35
CA ARG A 71 3.13 -10.55 7.77
C ARG A 71 2.95 -9.27 8.59
N SER A 72 3.79 -8.27 8.37
CA SER A 72 3.69 -6.98 9.06
C SER A 72 2.49 -6.17 8.60
N SER A 73 2.21 -6.14 7.30
CA SER A 73 1.05 -5.48 6.71
C SER A 73 -0.27 -6.03 7.27
N VAL A 74 -0.43 -7.36 7.30
CA VAL A 74 -1.62 -8.01 7.86
C VAL A 74 -1.80 -7.64 9.33
N ARG A 75 -0.77 -7.86 10.17
CA ARG A 75 -0.82 -7.53 11.60
C ARG A 75 -1.23 -6.08 11.87
N ARG A 76 -0.71 -5.14 11.08
CA ARG A 76 -1.02 -3.70 11.22
C ARG A 76 -2.42 -3.34 10.76
N ASN A 77 -2.93 -4.01 9.74
CA ASN A 77 -4.30 -3.83 9.29
C ASN A 77 -5.28 -4.44 10.31
N GLU A 78 -4.99 -5.64 10.83
CA GLU A 78 -5.78 -6.29 11.89
C GLU A 78 -5.86 -5.45 13.15
N ALA A 79 -4.77 -4.79 13.55
CA ALA A 79 -4.75 -3.85 14.68
C ALA A 79 -5.68 -2.63 14.51
N ARG A 80 -6.28 -2.45 13.32
CA ARG A 80 -7.31 -1.43 13.07
C ARG A 80 -8.73 -1.91 13.31
N ILE A 81 -8.97 -3.22 13.41
CA ILE A 81 -10.31 -3.76 13.68
C ILE A 81 -10.84 -3.15 14.99
N GLY A 82 -12.11 -2.72 14.97
CA GLY A 82 -12.78 -2.00 16.05
C GLY A 82 -12.51 -0.50 16.10
N ARG A 83 -11.64 0.05 15.23
CA ARG A 83 -11.43 1.50 15.12
C ARG A 83 -12.40 2.12 14.13
N VAL A 84 -12.81 3.35 14.41
CA VAL A 84 -13.53 4.19 13.45
C VAL A 84 -12.52 5.00 12.64
N GLU A 85 -12.52 4.81 11.32
CA GLU A 85 -11.66 5.52 10.39
C GLU A 85 -12.47 6.54 9.58
N GLU A 86 -11.88 7.71 9.36
CA GLU A 86 -12.36 8.64 8.34
C GLU A 86 -11.98 8.11 6.96
N VAL A 87 -12.97 7.87 6.11
CA VAL A 87 -12.84 7.32 4.76
C VAL A 87 -13.36 8.30 3.73
N MET A 88 -12.51 8.70 2.78
CA MET A 88 -12.92 9.42 1.60
C MET A 88 -13.52 8.44 0.57
N VAL A 89 -14.78 8.63 0.22
CA VAL A 89 -15.52 7.74 -0.68
C VAL A 89 -15.10 7.95 -2.13
N GLU A 90 -14.63 6.90 -2.79
CA GLU A 90 -14.24 6.92 -4.21
C GLU A 90 -15.39 6.45 -5.14
N GLY A 91 -16.37 5.73 -4.59
CA GLY A 91 -17.55 5.23 -5.30
C GLY A 91 -17.72 3.72 -5.14
N PRO A 92 -18.49 3.05 -6.03
CA PRO A 92 -18.62 1.60 -6.03
C PRO A 92 -17.28 0.89 -6.23
N SER A 93 -17.10 -0.26 -5.57
CA SER A 93 -15.93 -1.12 -5.74
C SER A 93 -15.92 -1.74 -7.14
N LYS A 94 -14.72 -1.82 -7.73
CA LYS A 94 -14.54 -2.43 -9.07
C LYS A 94 -14.96 -3.89 -9.14
N LYS A 95 -14.88 -4.62 -8.02
CA LYS A 95 -15.19 -6.06 -7.95
C LYS A 95 -16.65 -6.34 -7.59
N ASN A 96 -17.27 -5.44 -6.84
CA ASN A 96 -18.67 -5.57 -6.41
C ASN A 96 -19.31 -4.18 -6.38
N PRO A 97 -20.17 -3.84 -7.37
CA PRO A 97 -20.86 -2.55 -7.43
C PRO A 97 -21.77 -2.24 -6.23
N ASP A 98 -22.19 -3.26 -5.48
CA ASP A 98 -23.06 -3.10 -4.30
C ASP A 98 -22.28 -2.68 -3.04
N VAL A 99 -20.95 -2.65 -3.13
CA VAL A 99 -20.06 -2.27 -2.03
C VAL A 99 -19.36 -0.97 -2.40
N LEU A 100 -19.35 0.00 -1.50
CA LEU A 100 -18.57 1.23 -1.68
C LEU A 100 -17.10 0.97 -1.34
N THR A 101 -16.23 1.67 -2.04
CA THR A 101 -14.80 1.73 -1.75
C THR A 101 -14.39 3.16 -1.49
N GLY A 102 -13.45 3.31 -0.58
CA GLY A 102 -12.81 4.58 -0.29
C GLY A 102 -11.42 4.38 0.28
N ARG A 103 -10.81 5.48 0.70
CA ARG A 103 -9.48 5.48 1.29
C ARG A 103 -9.48 6.17 2.64
N THR A 104 -8.84 5.54 3.62
CA THR A 104 -8.59 6.16 4.92
C THR A 104 -7.57 7.30 4.80
N ARG A 105 -7.40 8.09 5.87
CA ARG A 105 -6.30 9.07 5.96
C ARG A 105 -4.90 8.49 5.77
N GLN A 106 -4.73 7.19 6.04
CA GLN A 106 -3.48 6.47 5.80
C GLN A 106 -3.39 5.85 4.40
N ASN A 107 -4.27 6.28 3.48
CA ASN A 107 -4.35 5.78 2.11
C ASN A 107 -4.65 4.26 2.02
N LYS A 108 -5.19 3.65 3.08
CA LYS A 108 -5.62 2.24 3.06
C LYS A 108 -6.98 2.16 2.38
N LEU A 109 -7.15 1.20 1.48
CA LEU A 109 -8.46 0.90 0.90
C LEU A 109 -9.40 0.41 2.00
N CYS A 110 -10.62 0.92 2.00
CA CYS A 110 -11.68 0.49 2.90
C CYS A 110 -12.94 0.21 2.10
N HIS A 111 -13.49 -0.99 2.26
CA HIS A 111 -14.73 -1.43 1.63
C HIS A 111 -15.85 -1.50 2.67
N PHE A 112 -16.99 -0.90 2.36
CA PHE A 112 -18.14 -0.87 3.26
C PHE A 112 -19.44 -0.76 2.48
N ALA A 113 -20.52 -1.28 3.04
CA ALA A 113 -21.85 -1.15 2.46
C ALA A 113 -22.53 0.15 2.90
N SER A 114 -23.47 0.63 2.09
CA SER A 114 -24.37 1.73 2.44
C SER A 114 -25.74 1.45 1.84
N ALA A 115 -26.81 1.67 2.61
CA ALA A 115 -28.17 1.54 2.11
C ALA A 115 -28.53 2.66 1.12
N GLU A 116 -27.92 3.83 1.30
CA GLU A 116 -28.12 4.99 0.44
C GLU A 116 -26.86 5.29 -0.39
N PRO A 117 -27.01 5.81 -1.63
CA PRO A 117 -25.87 6.23 -2.43
C PRO A 117 -25.07 7.35 -1.75
N ILE A 118 -23.78 7.14 -1.52
CA ILE A 118 -22.88 8.18 -1.03
C ILE A 118 -22.15 8.79 -2.22
N ARG A 119 -22.23 10.12 -2.34
CA ARG A 119 -21.56 10.86 -3.41
C ARG A 119 -20.03 10.70 -3.30
N ARG A 120 -19.38 10.36 -4.42
CA ARG A 120 -17.90 10.36 -4.53
C ARG A 120 -17.30 11.69 -4.06
N GLY A 121 -16.22 11.62 -3.30
CA GLY A 121 -15.54 12.76 -2.68
C GLY A 121 -16.11 13.16 -1.31
N SER A 122 -17.15 12.48 -0.83
CA SER A 122 -17.66 12.64 0.54
C SER A 122 -16.74 11.93 1.53
N TYR A 123 -16.78 12.35 2.78
CA TYR A 123 -16.13 11.66 3.89
C TYR A 123 -17.16 10.94 4.75
N ALA A 124 -16.81 9.74 5.19
CA ALA A 124 -17.63 8.91 6.05
C ALA A 124 -16.80 8.37 7.21
N ALA A 125 -17.44 8.22 8.37
CA ALA A 125 -16.89 7.47 9.50
C ALA A 125 -17.26 6.00 9.30
N VAL A 126 -16.26 5.14 9.22
CA VAL A 126 -16.43 3.70 8.99
C VAL A 126 -15.72 2.94 10.10
N GLU A 127 -16.46 2.10 10.82
CA GLU A 127 -15.86 1.18 11.78
C GLU A 127 -15.27 -0.02 11.06
N VAL A 128 -13.98 -0.27 11.27
CA VAL A 128 -13.28 -1.39 10.64
C VAL A 128 -13.70 -2.68 11.32
N THR A 129 -14.30 -3.60 10.57
CA THR A 129 -14.76 -4.91 11.06
C THR A 129 -13.90 -6.06 10.54
N GLY A 130 -13.07 -5.82 9.52
CA GLY A 130 -12.15 -6.81 9.00
C GLY A 130 -10.94 -6.19 8.30
N ALA A 131 -9.92 -7.00 8.12
CA ALA A 131 -8.66 -6.60 7.53
C ALA A 131 -8.12 -7.71 6.63
N GLY A 132 -7.70 -7.33 5.41
CA GLY A 132 -6.90 -8.17 4.53
C GLY A 132 -5.48 -7.59 4.39
N LEU A 133 -4.68 -8.21 3.53
CA LEU A 133 -3.31 -7.77 3.27
C LEU A 133 -3.23 -6.31 2.78
N SER A 134 -4.13 -5.92 1.87
CA SER A 134 -4.07 -4.65 1.15
C SER A 134 -5.30 -3.75 1.31
N HIS A 135 -6.28 -4.18 2.10
CA HIS A 135 -7.52 -3.44 2.31
C HIS A 135 -8.12 -3.73 3.69
N LEU A 136 -9.06 -2.89 4.08
CA LEU A 136 -9.92 -3.03 5.24
C LEU A 136 -11.36 -3.26 4.76
N THR A 137 -12.16 -3.91 5.58
CA THR A 137 -13.61 -3.95 5.46
C THR A 137 -14.23 -3.31 6.69
N GLY A 138 -15.39 -2.69 6.53
CA GLY A 138 -16.04 -2.01 7.64
C GLY A 138 -17.52 -1.77 7.45
N GLU A 139 -18.10 -1.21 8.50
CA GLU A 139 -19.48 -0.79 8.58
C GLU A 139 -19.55 0.74 8.64
N LEU A 140 -20.41 1.31 7.79
CA LEU A 140 -20.69 2.73 7.84
C LEU A 140 -21.33 3.10 9.18
N ARG A 141 -20.77 4.10 9.86
CA ARG A 141 -21.38 4.71 11.05
C ARG A 141 -22.17 5.95 10.65
N GLU A 142 -21.55 6.85 9.90
CA GLU A 142 -22.20 8.07 9.40
C GLU A 142 -21.43 8.68 8.23
N VAL A 143 -22.12 9.52 7.45
CA VAL A 143 -21.48 10.41 6.47
C VAL A 143 -21.16 11.72 7.17
N THR A 144 -19.87 12.01 7.34
CA THR A 144 -19.42 13.19 8.11
C THR A 144 -19.42 14.45 7.25
N HIS A 145 -19.09 14.33 5.95
CA HIS A 145 -19.05 15.48 5.03
C HIS A 145 -19.48 15.07 3.63
N VAL A 146 -20.49 15.75 3.07
CA VAL A 146 -20.93 15.52 1.70
C VAL A 146 -20.07 16.32 0.72
N ALA A 147 -19.68 15.73 -0.41
CA ALA A 147 -18.92 16.41 -1.45
C ALA A 147 -19.65 17.67 -1.99
N GLN A 148 -18.98 18.84 -1.96
CA GLN A 148 -19.56 20.15 -2.29
C GLN A 148 -19.12 20.73 -3.65
N HIS A 149 -18.46 19.96 -4.53
CA HIS A 149 -17.80 20.52 -5.72
C HIS A 149 -18.71 21.42 -6.57
N LYS A 150 -18.25 22.65 -6.81
CA LYS A 150 -18.77 23.54 -7.88
C LYS A 150 -18.27 23.05 -9.24
N ARG A 151 -19.11 23.25 -10.28
CA ARG A 151 -18.88 22.93 -11.69
C ARG A 151 -17.43 23.19 -12.14
N ARG A 152 -16.89 22.28 -12.99
CA ARG A 152 -15.58 22.39 -13.66
C ARG A 152 -15.28 23.83 -14.11
N ILE A 153 -14.11 24.33 -13.75
CA ILE A 153 -13.50 25.48 -14.44
C ILE A 153 -13.13 24.95 -15.83
N PRO A 154 -13.73 25.47 -16.92
CA PRO A 154 -13.31 25.08 -18.26
C PRO A 154 -11.86 25.54 -18.45
N VAL A 155 -10.94 24.59 -18.61
CA VAL A 155 -9.61 24.91 -19.12
C VAL A 155 -9.80 25.10 -20.61
N ALA A 156 -9.96 26.35 -21.04
CA ALA A 156 -9.93 26.68 -22.46
C ALA A 156 -8.50 26.40 -22.97
N ALA A 157 -8.33 25.31 -23.72
CA ALA A 157 -7.17 25.17 -24.58
C ALA A 157 -7.47 26.01 -25.83
N GLY A 158 -6.79 27.15 -25.96
CA GLY A 158 -6.68 27.89 -27.21
C GLY A 158 -5.68 27.25 -28.16
#